data_AF-B8BVG2-F1
#
_entry.id   AF-B8BVG2-F1
#
_cell.length_a   1.000
_cell.length_b   1.000
_cell.length_c   1.000
_cell.angle_alpha   90.00
_cell.angle_beta   90.00
_cell.angle_gamma   90.00
#
_symmetry.space_group_name_H-M   'P 1'
#
loop_
_entity.id
_entity.type
_entity.pdbx_description
1 polymer ?
#
loop_
_entity_poly.entity_id
_entity_poly.type
_entity_poly.pdbx_seq_one_letter_code
_entity_poly.pdbx_strand_id
1 'polypeptide(L)'
;MWTILFCLLATSAFAADEALYRIFPQRTSKEAAVVEWGHSAIISALDGAVASFGPQTSQGANFEVETSPVLANPIDGVGKGSRNNNSGDESLSDFEREYPGKLINSDDVAGNMLVMTDAAGLSGVTMARIAKESGAAALMVVNTDQNAGDFIYSLEAETEEEKAYADKYIDIPVIMVSLQAGNVITTALATEDMDPKEVNKGKGLPERVRLYAGGDRPFFEDAVSRNPVVYLIHNMLTEDECDELVQMANGKYERIDDSNGINNYLENTMASQKKGQTTAVNVDKTYLWKGGVAGKTIKDIDERISQVTGFPPEHFSDFEISKYTEGSSYGPRFDMNPANGIMASITIFLNDVPVENGGEFLYPKPEDGAEPVIIRPRKGLAVVHHNTDDQYNFDQATLHQDLPLVGDSTIKYVAKKYVYLNPQSQAKRVVLPLISMPLGGKLPRAFSTLQNMLIDKYGYETADVYFDKLLTMIPILVLLLIASAISSMVQSGMRGGASGKDVAEKGKAKKSKAKSKKSD
;
A
#
# COMPACT_ATOMS: atom_id res chain seq x y z
N MET A 1 -29.59 10.17 17.12
CA MET A 1 -29.41 11.19 18.18
C MET A 1 -28.12 10.97 18.99
N TRP A 2 -27.58 9.74 19.05
CA TRP A 2 -26.29 9.43 19.71
C TRP A 2 -25.04 9.84 18.90
N THR A 3 -25.16 10.05 17.59
CA THR A 3 -24.04 10.42 16.69
C THR A 3 -23.60 11.88 16.82
N ILE A 4 -24.45 12.77 17.35
CA ILE A 4 -24.21 14.22 17.37
C ILE A 4 -23.42 14.65 18.62
N LEU A 5 -23.52 13.89 19.72
CA LEU A 5 -22.81 14.20 20.96
C LEU A 5 -21.29 13.92 20.86
N PHE A 6 -20.86 13.05 19.93
CA PHE A 6 -19.45 12.67 19.76
C PHE A 6 -18.67 13.56 18.80
N CYS A 7 -19.31 14.15 17.78
CA CYS A 7 -18.62 15.07 16.86
C CYS A 7 -18.10 16.35 17.55
N LEU A 8 -18.74 16.77 18.65
CA LEU A 8 -18.33 17.94 19.43
C LEU A 8 -17.21 17.64 20.44
N LEU A 9 -17.05 16.38 20.84
CA LEU A 9 -15.97 15.96 21.76
C LEU A 9 -14.62 15.78 21.03
N ALA A 10 -14.63 15.46 19.73
CA ALA A 10 -13.40 15.22 18.96
C ALA A 10 -12.65 16.52 18.59
N THR A 11 -13.30 17.68 18.54
CA THR A 11 -12.66 18.94 18.13
C THR A 11 -11.99 19.71 19.27
N SER A 12 -12.23 19.36 20.54
CA SER A 12 -11.72 20.12 21.70
C SER A 12 -10.79 19.32 22.63
N ALA A 13 -10.35 18.13 22.24
CA ALA A 13 -9.61 17.21 23.11
C ALA A 13 -8.26 16.74 22.57
N PHE A 14 -7.68 17.39 21.54
CA PHE A 14 -6.41 16.95 20.95
C PHE A 14 -5.16 17.21 21.81
N ALA A 15 -5.32 17.76 23.02
CA ALA A 15 -4.26 17.90 24.01
C ALA A 15 -4.46 17.01 25.25
N ALA A 16 -5.41 16.06 25.21
CA ALA A 16 -5.71 15.18 26.35
C ALA A 16 -5.53 13.70 25.98
N ASP A 17 -4.46 13.11 26.52
CA ASP A 17 -4.08 11.69 26.56
C ASP A 17 -3.87 10.98 25.21
N GLU A 18 -2.60 10.93 24.75
CA GLU A 18 -2.16 9.94 23.75
C GLU A 18 -2.44 8.49 24.19
N ALA A 19 -2.70 8.24 25.49
CA ALA A 19 -3.07 6.94 26.03
C ALA A 19 -4.43 6.39 25.56
N LEU A 20 -5.26 7.20 24.89
CA LEU A 20 -6.60 6.82 24.40
C LEU A 20 -6.61 6.36 22.93
N TYR A 21 -5.47 6.34 22.25
CA TYR A 21 -5.40 6.03 20.82
C TYR A 21 -4.23 5.08 20.52
N ARG A 22 -4.42 4.19 19.54
CA ARG A 22 -3.31 3.47 18.91
C ARG A 22 -2.76 4.32 17.77
N ILE A 23 -1.52 4.78 17.89
CA ILE A 23 -0.88 5.65 16.91
C ILE A 23 0.09 4.84 16.05
N PHE A 24 -0.01 5.05 14.73
CA PHE A 24 0.82 4.42 13.71
C PHE A 24 1.42 5.48 12.77
N PRO A 25 2.52 5.17 12.07
CA PRO A 25 3.33 3.96 12.22
C PRO A 25 4.11 3.94 13.54
N GLN A 26 4.30 2.75 14.10
CA GLN A 26 5.20 2.45 15.22
C GLN A 26 6.55 1.94 14.69
N ARG A 27 6.53 1.20 13.57
CA ARG A 27 7.75 0.72 12.91
C ARG A 27 8.43 1.79 12.06
N THR A 28 9.73 1.60 11.80
CA THR A 28 10.49 2.48 10.90
C THR A 28 11.37 1.69 9.92
N SER A 29 11.72 2.29 8.77
CA SER A 29 12.59 1.63 7.79
C SER A 29 14.00 1.33 8.31
N LYS A 30 14.41 1.93 9.43
CA LYS A 30 15.73 1.68 10.06
C LYS A 30 15.78 0.37 10.84
N GLU A 31 14.64 -0.12 11.31
CA GLU A 31 14.55 -1.38 12.04
C GLU A 31 14.07 -2.53 11.14
N ALA A 32 13.78 -2.27 9.86
CA ALA A 32 13.40 -3.31 8.92
C ALA A 32 14.58 -4.24 8.63
N ALA A 33 14.37 -5.53 8.81
CA ALA A 33 15.31 -6.59 8.49
C ALA A 33 14.65 -7.66 7.64
N VAL A 34 15.45 -8.34 6.83
CA VAL A 34 14.97 -9.40 5.95
C VAL A 34 15.79 -10.66 6.15
N VAL A 35 15.09 -11.79 6.30
CA VAL A 35 15.69 -13.12 6.28
C VAL A 35 15.34 -13.78 4.95
N GLU A 36 16.35 -14.10 4.13
CA GLU A 36 16.16 -14.76 2.84
C GLU A 36 16.75 -16.18 2.81
N TRP A 37 16.09 -17.06 2.07
CA TRP A 37 16.61 -18.37 1.69
C TRP A 37 16.13 -18.76 0.29
N GLY A 38 16.75 -19.81 -0.26
CA GLY A 38 16.40 -20.36 -1.55
C GLY A 38 17.56 -20.37 -2.54
N HIS A 39 17.24 -20.74 -3.77
CA HIS A 39 18.20 -20.86 -4.87
C HIS A 39 17.85 -19.83 -5.94
N SER A 40 18.78 -19.50 -6.85
CA SER A 40 18.70 -18.38 -7.81
C SER A 40 17.42 -18.22 -8.64
N ALA A 41 16.50 -19.20 -8.64
CA ALA A 41 15.21 -19.15 -9.33
C ALA A 41 14.00 -18.89 -8.41
N ILE A 42 14.09 -19.19 -7.10
CA ILE A 42 13.01 -19.00 -6.12
C ILE A 42 13.68 -18.52 -4.83
N ILE A 43 13.45 -17.24 -4.51
CA ILE A 43 13.91 -16.61 -3.27
C ILE A 43 12.68 -16.39 -2.40
N SER A 44 12.72 -16.93 -1.20
CA SER A 44 11.75 -16.66 -0.15
C SER A 44 12.37 -15.66 0.83
N ALA A 45 11.55 -14.76 1.33
CA ALA A 45 11.97 -13.70 2.25
C ALA A 45 10.96 -13.59 3.40
N LEU A 46 11.46 -13.27 4.58
CA LEU A 46 10.67 -12.92 5.75
C LEU A 46 11.03 -11.52 6.21
N ASP A 47 10.01 -10.77 6.58
CA ASP A 47 10.15 -9.50 7.28
C ASP A 47 10.41 -9.74 8.77
N GLY A 48 11.22 -8.88 9.36
CA GLY A 48 11.48 -8.84 10.78
C GLY A 48 11.83 -7.44 11.25
N ALA A 49 11.71 -7.20 12.55
CA ALA A 49 12.16 -5.98 13.20
C ALA A 49 13.45 -6.24 13.97
N VAL A 50 14.45 -5.40 13.75
CA VAL A 50 15.71 -5.41 14.52
C VAL A 50 15.45 -4.90 15.93
N ALA A 51 16.04 -5.56 16.92
CA ALA A 51 16.01 -5.10 18.29
C ALA A 51 16.71 -3.74 18.45
N SER A 52 16.25 -2.94 19.40
CA SER A 52 16.86 -1.65 19.75
C SER A 52 18.29 -1.76 20.32
N PHE A 53 18.73 -2.99 20.62
CA PHE A 53 20.06 -3.32 21.13
C PHE A 53 20.78 -4.31 20.20
N GLY A 54 22.10 -4.42 20.38
CA GLY A 54 22.96 -5.19 19.47
C GLY A 54 23.27 -4.43 18.18
N PRO A 55 23.93 -5.09 17.21
CA PRO A 55 24.21 -4.53 15.89
C PRO A 55 22.94 -4.06 15.20
N GLN A 56 22.97 -2.83 14.70
CA GLN A 56 21.87 -2.19 14.00
C GLN A 56 22.02 -2.35 12.49
N THR A 57 20.93 -2.17 11.73
CA THR A 57 20.93 -2.23 10.25
C THR A 57 21.98 -1.32 9.58
N SER A 58 22.32 -0.19 10.22
CA SER A 58 23.34 0.74 9.76
C SER A 58 24.78 0.19 9.89
N GLN A 59 24.98 -0.85 10.68
CA GLN A 59 26.26 -1.52 10.92
C GLN A 59 26.40 -2.77 10.04
N GLY A 60 26.27 -2.62 8.72
CA GLY A 60 26.17 -3.75 7.78
C GLY A 60 27.17 -4.90 8.01
N ALA A 61 28.46 -4.60 8.27
CA ALA A 61 29.47 -5.62 8.52
C ALA A 61 29.24 -6.47 9.80
N ASN A 62 28.53 -5.94 10.79
CA ASN A 62 28.20 -6.62 12.04
C ASN A 62 26.76 -7.15 12.04
N PHE A 63 25.89 -6.58 11.20
CA PHE A 63 24.48 -6.97 11.12
C PHE A 63 24.24 -8.11 10.13
N GLU A 64 24.90 -8.06 8.97
CA GLU A 64 24.68 -9.04 7.91
C GLU A 64 25.32 -10.37 8.27
N VAL A 65 24.50 -11.42 8.32
CA VAL A 65 24.96 -12.78 8.61
C VAL A 65 24.42 -13.77 7.58
N GLU A 66 25.27 -14.69 7.15
CA GLU A 66 24.90 -15.82 6.32
C GLU A 66 25.24 -17.10 7.07
N THR A 67 24.23 -17.87 7.47
CA THR A 67 24.41 -19.03 8.34
C THR A 67 23.24 -20.01 8.26
N SER A 68 23.31 -21.15 8.94
CA SER A 68 22.21 -22.11 9.04
C SER A 68 21.31 -21.75 10.24
N PRO A 69 19.97 -21.77 10.11
CA PRO A 69 19.08 -21.61 11.24
C PRO A 69 19.01 -22.91 12.07
N VAL A 70 18.96 -22.78 13.39
CA VAL A 70 18.87 -23.89 14.34
C VAL A 70 17.84 -23.56 15.42
N LEU A 71 16.94 -24.50 15.72
CA LEU A 71 15.97 -24.33 16.80
C LEU A 71 16.65 -24.41 18.18
N ALA A 72 16.21 -23.56 19.10
CA ALA A 72 16.63 -23.64 20.49
C ALA A 72 16.17 -24.96 21.14
N ASN A 73 16.99 -25.50 22.04
CA ASN A 73 16.59 -26.59 22.93
C ASN A 73 16.90 -26.22 24.39
N PRO A 74 15.87 -25.91 25.21
CA PRO A 74 14.43 -25.87 24.88
C PRO A 74 14.03 -24.74 23.90
N ILE A 75 12.89 -24.89 23.21
CA ILE A 75 12.45 -23.97 22.13
C ILE A 75 12.20 -22.54 22.62
N ASP A 76 11.66 -22.41 23.83
CA ASP A 76 11.37 -21.13 24.50
C ASP A 76 12.56 -20.61 25.32
N GLY A 77 13.75 -21.19 25.10
CA GLY A 77 14.92 -20.96 25.93
C GLY A 77 14.90 -21.76 27.25
N VAL A 78 15.93 -21.54 28.07
CA VAL A 78 16.05 -22.19 29.37
C VAL A 78 15.08 -21.46 30.31
N GLY A 79 13.86 -21.98 30.48
CA GLY A 79 12.75 -21.25 31.13
C GLY A 79 13.03 -20.67 32.52
N LYS A 80 12.17 -19.75 32.99
CA LYS A 80 12.29 -18.96 34.24
C LYS A 80 12.59 -19.74 35.54
N GLY A 81 12.44 -21.07 35.52
CA GLY A 81 12.65 -21.95 36.68
C GLY A 81 14.10 -22.33 36.96
N SER A 82 15.04 -22.08 36.04
CA SER A 82 16.47 -22.30 36.28
C SER A 82 17.06 -21.13 37.08
N ARG A 83 16.53 -20.89 38.29
CA ARG A 83 17.24 -20.08 39.28
C ARG A 83 18.60 -20.70 39.44
N ASN A 84 19.65 -19.88 39.36
CA ASN A 84 20.94 -20.30 39.84
C ASN A 84 20.83 -20.48 41.37
N ASN A 85 20.31 -21.63 41.81
CA ASN A 85 20.09 -21.96 43.23
C ASN A 85 21.42 -21.99 44.03
N ASN A 86 22.54 -21.74 43.36
CA ASN A 86 23.87 -21.62 43.95
C ASN A 86 24.31 -20.19 44.31
N SER A 87 23.51 -19.15 44.05
CA SER A 87 23.84 -17.79 44.51
C SER A 87 22.78 -17.26 45.46
N GLY A 88 22.87 -17.65 46.74
CA GLY A 88 22.33 -16.86 47.86
C GLY A 88 23.13 -15.56 48.08
N ASP A 89 23.60 -14.96 47.00
CA ASP A 89 24.42 -13.76 46.99
C ASP A 89 23.51 -12.55 46.80
N GLU A 90 23.19 -11.89 47.91
CA GLU A 90 22.37 -10.67 47.95
C GLU A 90 23.04 -9.48 47.24
N SER A 91 24.28 -9.61 46.76
CA SER A 91 24.97 -8.56 46.00
C SER A 91 24.65 -8.55 44.49
N LEU A 92 24.07 -9.63 43.96
CA LEU A 92 23.69 -9.74 42.55
C LEU A 92 22.31 -9.10 42.31
N SER A 93 22.12 -8.48 41.16
CA SER A 93 20.81 -7.95 40.74
C SER A 93 19.82 -9.07 40.44
N ASP A 94 18.53 -8.72 40.33
CA ASP A 94 17.50 -9.68 39.92
C ASP A 94 17.75 -10.18 38.49
N PHE A 95 18.22 -9.31 37.58
CA PHE A 95 18.62 -9.68 36.21
C PHE A 95 19.74 -10.73 36.18
N GLU A 96 20.76 -10.62 37.05
CA GLU A 96 21.83 -11.61 37.13
C GLU A 96 21.40 -12.91 37.83
N ARG A 97 20.54 -12.81 38.85
CA ARG A 97 20.04 -13.99 39.60
C ARG A 97 19.07 -14.84 38.79
N GLU A 98 18.28 -14.23 37.91
CA GLU A 98 17.28 -14.90 37.08
C GLU A 98 17.84 -15.40 35.74
N TYR A 99 19.12 -15.14 35.44
CA TYR A 99 19.75 -15.61 34.21
C TYR A 99 19.83 -17.15 34.17
N PRO A 100 19.22 -17.81 33.16
CA PRO A 100 19.03 -19.25 33.20
C PRO A 100 20.19 -20.07 32.59
N GLY A 101 21.17 -19.41 31.95
CA GLY A 101 22.35 -20.05 31.35
C GLY A 101 22.23 -20.41 29.87
N LYS A 102 23.19 -21.21 29.37
CA LYS A 102 23.28 -21.65 27.96
C LYS A 102 22.25 -22.71 27.61
N LEU A 103 21.93 -22.83 26.31
CA LEU A 103 21.08 -23.88 25.77
C LEU A 103 21.72 -25.28 25.87
N ILE A 104 20.86 -26.30 25.91
CA ILE A 104 21.29 -27.70 25.97
C ILE A 104 22.04 -28.08 24.69
N ASN A 105 21.58 -27.58 23.53
CA ASN A 105 22.19 -27.80 22.23
C ASN A 105 23.18 -26.69 21.83
N SER A 106 23.88 -26.06 22.79
CA SER A 106 24.82 -24.97 22.49
C SER A 106 25.89 -25.34 21.45
N ASP A 107 26.31 -26.61 21.38
CA ASP A 107 27.24 -27.09 20.35
C ASP A 107 26.66 -26.99 18.92
N ASP A 108 25.35 -27.21 18.75
CA ASP A 108 24.66 -27.07 17.46
C ASP A 108 24.40 -25.60 17.11
N VAL A 109 24.29 -24.73 18.12
CA VAL A 109 23.98 -23.30 17.97
C VAL A 109 25.23 -22.48 17.60
N ALA A 110 26.42 -22.96 17.95
CA ALA A 110 27.67 -22.26 17.71
C ALA A 110 27.87 -21.89 16.21
N GLY A 111 27.94 -20.60 15.91
CA GLY A 111 28.09 -20.06 14.55
C GLY A 111 26.80 -20.04 13.71
N ASN A 112 25.69 -20.53 14.26
CA ASN A 112 24.40 -20.64 13.59
C ASN A 112 23.42 -19.54 14.04
N MET A 113 22.37 -19.30 13.25
CA MET A 113 21.29 -18.41 13.65
C MET A 113 20.35 -19.19 14.57
N LEU A 114 20.23 -18.74 15.82
CA LEU A 114 19.34 -19.35 16.78
C LEU A 114 17.91 -18.89 16.52
N VAL A 115 16.97 -19.83 16.45
CA VAL A 115 15.53 -19.56 16.41
C VAL A 115 14.93 -19.92 17.76
N MET A 116 14.28 -18.95 18.40
CA MET A 116 13.69 -19.08 19.74
C MET A 116 12.32 -18.43 19.79
N THR A 117 11.42 -18.96 20.61
CA THR A 117 10.08 -18.40 20.85
C THR A 117 10.07 -17.57 22.12
N ASP A 118 9.19 -16.58 22.18
CA ASP A 118 9.01 -15.70 23.34
C ASP A 118 8.07 -16.26 24.44
N ALA A 119 7.55 -17.47 24.27
CA ALA A 119 6.51 -18.05 25.14
C ALA A 119 6.93 -18.22 26.60
N ALA A 120 8.24 -18.32 26.90
CA ALA A 120 8.75 -18.38 28.27
C ALA A 120 8.67 -17.02 29.01
N GLY A 121 8.33 -15.94 28.30
CA GLY A 121 8.25 -14.58 28.82
C GLY A 121 9.59 -14.05 29.31
N LEU A 122 10.69 -14.49 28.68
CA LEU A 122 12.04 -13.95 28.89
C LEU A 122 12.14 -12.60 28.17
N SER A 123 12.86 -11.64 28.76
CA SER A 123 13.12 -10.36 28.08
C SER A 123 13.97 -10.57 26.82
N GLY A 124 13.84 -9.64 25.87
CA GLY A 124 14.62 -9.67 24.63
C GLY A 124 16.13 -9.73 24.87
N VAL A 125 16.61 -8.99 25.88
CA VAL A 125 18.03 -8.96 26.27
C VAL A 125 18.46 -10.30 26.89
N THR A 126 17.61 -10.92 27.71
CA THR A 126 17.90 -12.24 28.29
C THR A 126 18.00 -13.30 27.18
N MET A 127 17.07 -13.30 26.23
CA MET A 127 17.12 -14.19 25.07
C MET A 127 18.41 -13.98 24.24
N ALA A 128 18.77 -12.73 23.97
CA ALA A 128 20.01 -12.40 23.27
C ALA A 128 21.25 -12.86 24.03
N ARG A 129 21.25 -12.74 25.37
CA ARG A 129 22.32 -13.24 26.23
C ARG A 129 22.44 -14.76 26.15
N ILE A 130 21.33 -15.50 26.23
CA ILE A 130 21.32 -16.96 26.06
C ILE A 130 21.90 -17.36 24.70
N ALA A 131 21.47 -16.69 23.63
CA ALA A 131 21.93 -16.93 22.27
C ALA A 131 23.45 -16.71 22.14
N LYS A 132 23.92 -15.53 22.57
CA LYS A 132 25.33 -15.15 22.53
C LYS A 132 26.19 -16.10 23.37
N GLU A 133 25.82 -16.37 24.61
CA GLU A 133 26.60 -17.26 25.47
C GLU A 133 26.61 -18.71 24.93
N SER A 134 25.57 -19.10 24.18
CA SER A 134 25.51 -20.38 23.45
C SER A 134 26.27 -20.35 22.11
N GLY A 135 26.89 -19.22 21.74
CA GLY A 135 27.74 -19.09 20.55
C GLY A 135 27.00 -18.77 19.25
N ALA A 136 25.73 -18.36 19.30
CA ALA A 136 24.95 -18.02 18.12
C ALA A 136 25.59 -16.88 17.33
N ALA A 137 25.47 -16.92 15.99
CA ALA A 137 25.88 -15.82 15.12
C ALA A 137 24.82 -14.71 15.02
N ALA A 138 23.54 -15.08 15.19
CA ALA A 138 22.41 -14.17 15.28
C ALA A 138 21.25 -14.85 16.03
N LEU A 139 20.29 -14.05 16.47
CA LEU A 139 19.06 -14.51 17.12
C LEU A 139 17.84 -14.05 16.33
N MET A 140 16.96 -14.99 16.01
CA MET A 140 15.61 -14.74 15.52
C MET A 140 14.59 -15.17 16.59
N VAL A 141 13.83 -14.21 17.10
CA VAL A 141 12.75 -14.41 18.05
C VAL A 141 11.43 -14.49 17.29
N VAL A 142 10.65 -15.54 17.53
CA VAL A 142 9.31 -15.72 16.96
C VAL A 142 8.28 -15.30 18.00
N ASN A 143 7.43 -14.34 17.65
CA ASN A 143 6.30 -13.93 18.47
C ASN A 143 5.25 -15.06 18.52
N THR A 144 4.94 -15.55 19.72
CA THR A 144 3.98 -16.63 19.95
C THR A 144 2.73 -16.20 20.72
N ASP A 145 2.50 -14.90 20.88
CA ASP A 145 1.27 -14.38 21.48
C ASP A 145 0.04 -14.90 20.71
N GLN A 146 -0.89 -15.53 21.41
CA GLN A 146 -2.09 -16.12 20.77
C GLN A 146 -3.05 -15.05 20.23
N ASN A 147 -3.02 -13.84 20.76
CA ASN A 147 -3.88 -12.73 20.35
C ASN A 147 -3.17 -11.79 19.37
N ALA A 148 -1.83 -11.79 19.38
CA ALA A 148 -1.00 -10.83 18.67
C ALA A 148 0.23 -11.46 17.98
N GLY A 149 0.18 -12.74 17.62
CA GLY A 149 1.33 -13.47 17.05
C GLY A 149 1.80 -12.95 15.69
N ASP A 150 0.95 -12.22 14.97
CA ASP A 150 1.30 -11.60 13.69
C ASP A 150 2.00 -10.24 13.85
N PHE A 151 1.95 -9.64 15.05
CA PHE A 151 2.59 -8.36 15.31
C PHE A 151 4.11 -8.50 15.36
N ILE A 152 4.79 -7.61 14.63
CA ILE A 152 6.25 -7.50 14.60
C ILE A 152 6.63 -6.16 15.22
N TYR A 153 7.54 -6.16 16.18
CA TYR A 153 8.01 -4.95 16.85
C TYR A 153 9.49 -5.06 17.23
N SER A 154 10.15 -3.92 17.43
CA SER A 154 11.54 -3.89 17.91
C SER A 154 11.59 -4.33 19.37
N LEU A 155 12.41 -5.35 19.67
CA LEU A 155 12.65 -5.76 21.05
C LEU A 155 13.42 -4.67 21.80
N GLU A 156 12.96 -4.35 23.01
CA GLU A 156 13.57 -3.35 23.88
C GLU A 156 14.11 -3.98 25.17
N ALA A 157 15.07 -3.29 25.79
CA ALA A 157 15.50 -3.63 27.13
C ALA A 157 14.43 -3.18 28.13
N GLU A 158 14.01 -4.07 29.03
CA GLU A 158 12.93 -3.79 29.99
C GLU A 158 13.41 -2.95 31.18
N THR A 159 14.72 -2.95 31.43
CA THR A 159 15.35 -2.21 32.52
C THR A 159 16.64 -1.50 32.07
N GLU A 160 17.03 -0.45 32.79
CA GLU A 160 18.32 0.23 32.53
C GLU A 160 19.53 -0.70 32.72
N GLU A 161 19.42 -1.71 33.58
CA GLU A 161 20.46 -2.72 33.76
C GLU A 161 20.59 -3.63 32.55
N GLU A 162 19.47 -4.12 32.02
CA GLU A 162 19.44 -4.88 30.77
C GLU A 162 20.03 -4.07 29.62
N LYS A 163 19.67 -2.79 29.53
CA LYS A 163 20.20 -1.88 28.52
C LYS A 163 21.73 -1.74 28.63
N ALA A 164 22.24 -1.49 29.82
CA ALA A 164 23.67 -1.38 30.07
C ALA A 164 24.43 -2.69 29.76
N TYR A 165 23.82 -3.84 30.06
CA TYR A 165 24.34 -5.13 29.67
C TYR A 165 24.35 -5.29 28.15
N ALA A 166 23.24 -4.97 27.49
CA ALA A 166 23.07 -5.14 26.06
C ALA A 166 24.06 -4.29 25.27
N ASP A 167 24.21 -3.01 25.62
CA ASP A 167 25.16 -2.08 24.99
C ASP A 167 26.62 -2.56 25.08
N LYS A 168 26.96 -3.25 26.17
CA LYS A 168 28.34 -3.69 26.43
C LYS A 168 28.63 -5.07 25.88
N TYR A 169 27.65 -5.97 25.91
CA TYR A 169 27.87 -7.39 25.72
C TYR A 169 27.05 -8.01 24.60
N ILE A 170 26.00 -7.41 24.07
CA ILE A 170 25.25 -8.00 22.94
C ILE A 170 25.82 -7.44 21.63
N ASP A 171 26.52 -8.29 20.89
CA ASP A 171 27.23 -7.97 19.63
C ASP A 171 26.78 -8.86 18.46
N ILE A 172 25.68 -9.60 18.64
CA ILE A 172 25.04 -10.41 17.60
C ILE A 172 23.74 -9.75 17.15
N PRO A 173 23.37 -9.84 15.86
CA PRO A 173 22.09 -9.34 15.38
C PRO A 173 20.93 -10.05 16.08
N VAL A 174 19.93 -9.27 16.49
CA VAL A 174 18.70 -9.78 17.10
C VAL A 174 17.52 -9.24 16.32
N ILE A 175 16.66 -10.14 15.84
CA ILE A 175 15.44 -9.78 15.12
C ILE A 175 14.23 -10.46 15.75
N MET A 176 13.07 -9.83 15.61
CA MET A 176 11.76 -10.41 15.89
C MET A 176 10.99 -10.61 14.60
N VAL A 177 10.33 -11.76 14.47
CA VAL A 177 9.45 -12.10 13.35
C VAL A 177 8.09 -12.57 13.86
N SER A 178 7.08 -12.51 13.00
CA SER A 178 5.74 -13.01 13.32
C SER A 178 5.69 -14.53 13.44
N LEU A 179 4.62 -15.05 14.06
CA LEU A 179 4.33 -16.47 14.13
C LEU A 179 4.23 -17.09 12.73
N GLN A 180 3.56 -16.40 11.79
CA GLN A 180 3.48 -16.84 10.40
C GLN A 180 4.85 -16.97 9.75
N ALA A 181 5.73 -15.97 9.94
CA ALA A 181 7.10 -16.02 9.45
C ALA A 181 7.87 -17.21 10.05
N GLY A 182 7.72 -17.45 11.35
CA GLY A 182 8.25 -18.63 12.04
C GLY A 182 7.76 -19.95 11.45
N ASN A 183 6.47 -20.05 11.13
CA ASN A 183 5.89 -21.24 10.49
C ASN A 183 6.43 -21.44 9.07
N VAL A 184 6.57 -20.37 8.28
CA VAL A 184 7.09 -20.44 6.91
C VAL A 184 8.54 -20.93 6.90
N ILE A 185 9.41 -20.42 7.78
CA ILE A 185 10.81 -20.85 7.80
C ILE A 185 10.97 -22.28 8.33
N THR A 186 10.19 -22.68 9.34
CA THR A 186 10.28 -24.04 9.92
C THR A 186 9.73 -25.12 9.01
N THR A 187 8.87 -24.76 8.05
CA THR A 187 8.28 -25.67 7.06
C THR A 187 8.85 -25.48 5.65
N ALA A 188 9.86 -24.63 5.47
CA ALA A 188 10.39 -24.23 4.17
C ALA A 188 10.80 -25.40 3.25
N LEU A 189 11.34 -26.47 3.82
CA LEU A 189 11.75 -27.69 3.12
C LEU A 189 10.89 -28.91 3.48
N ALA A 190 9.77 -28.73 4.19
CA ALA A 190 8.90 -29.83 4.56
C ALA A 190 8.20 -30.43 3.32
N THR A 191 8.17 -31.76 3.22
CA THR A 191 7.42 -32.50 2.19
C THR A 191 6.31 -33.31 2.83
N GLU A 192 5.25 -33.63 2.08
CA GLU A 192 4.07 -34.37 2.58
C GLU A 192 4.42 -35.71 3.26
N ASP A 193 5.53 -36.35 2.84
CA ASP A 193 6.00 -37.64 3.39
C ASP A 193 6.82 -37.52 4.69
N MET A 194 7.13 -36.31 5.17
CA MET A 194 7.91 -36.14 6.40
C MET A 194 7.05 -36.32 7.66
N ASP A 195 7.62 -36.95 8.69
CA ASP A 195 6.98 -37.00 10.01
C ASP A 195 6.88 -35.59 10.60
N PRO A 196 5.69 -35.10 10.97
CA PRO A 196 5.51 -33.80 11.62
C PRO A 196 6.40 -33.60 12.86
N LYS A 197 6.72 -34.68 13.60
CA LYS A 197 7.62 -34.59 14.76
C LYS A 197 9.05 -34.25 14.39
N GLU A 198 9.49 -34.68 13.22
CA GLU A 198 10.84 -34.40 12.71
C GLU A 198 10.90 -32.99 12.12
N VAL A 199 9.83 -32.54 11.44
CA VAL A 199 9.69 -31.14 10.98
C VAL A 199 9.76 -30.19 12.18
N ASN A 200 9.02 -30.47 13.25
CA ASN A 200 9.02 -29.67 14.50
C ASN A 200 10.36 -29.68 15.25
N LYS A 201 11.29 -30.60 14.91
CA LYS A 201 12.68 -30.58 15.41
C LYS A 201 13.64 -29.81 14.50
N GLY A 202 13.13 -29.11 13.49
CA GLY A 202 13.90 -28.29 12.57
C GLY A 202 14.28 -28.97 11.26
N LYS A 203 13.74 -30.16 10.93
CA LYS A 203 14.04 -30.81 9.63
C LYS A 203 13.48 -30.08 8.42
N GLY A 204 12.48 -29.21 8.61
CA GLY A 204 11.93 -28.36 7.56
C GLY A 204 12.65 -27.02 7.40
N LEU A 205 13.65 -26.71 8.25
CA LEU A 205 14.42 -25.47 8.13
C LEU A 205 15.28 -25.47 6.85
N PRO A 206 15.47 -24.30 6.23
CA PRO A 206 16.39 -24.19 5.10
C PRO A 206 17.83 -24.46 5.54
N GLU A 207 18.65 -25.02 4.63
CA GLU A 207 20.06 -25.29 4.93
C GLU A 207 20.86 -24.03 5.24
N ARG A 208 20.44 -22.88 4.69
CA ARG A 208 21.12 -21.60 4.83
C ARG A 208 20.14 -20.45 4.70
N VAL A 209 20.34 -19.42 5.53
CA VAL A 209 19.65 -18.14 5.49
C VAL A 209 20.64 -16.99 5.40
N ARG A 210 20.16 -15.86 4.88
CA ARG A 210 20.84 -14.56 4.92
C ARG A 210 19.98 -13.58 5.67
N LEU A 211 20.52 -12.99 6.73
CA LEU A 211 19.93 -11.84 7.41
C LEU A 211 20.68 -10.59 6.96
N TYR A 212 19.93 -9.58 6.52
CA TYR A 212 20.47 -8.29 6.11
C TYR A 212 19.42 -7.19 6.29
N ALA A 213 19.85 -5.93 6.16
CA ALA A 213 18.97 -4.78 6.34
C ALA A 213 17.89 -4.71 5.23
N GLY A 214 16.63 -4.47 5.61
CA GLY A 214 15.53 -4.39 4.66
C GLY A 214 15.63 -3.20 3.70
N GLY A 215 16.27 -2.11 4.13
CA GLY A 215 16.45 -0.90 3.32
C GLY A 215 15.12 -0.31 2.84
N ASP A 216 15.01 -0.07 1.54
CA ASP A 216 13.81 0.50 0.90
C ASP A 216 12.78 -0.57 0.51
N ARG A 217 12.96 -1.83 0.92
CA ARG A 217 11.97 -2.87 0.63
C ARG A 217 10.67 -2.61 1.38
N PRO A 218 9.51 -2.91 0.75
CA PRO A 218 8.24 -2.87 1.44
C PRO A 218 8.18 -3.85 2.61
N PHE A 219 7.62 -3.41 3.73
CA PHE A 219 7.44 -4.24 4.93
C PHE A 219 6.13 -3.88 5.64
N PHE A 220 5.60 -4.79 6.45
CA PHE A 220 4.23 -4.72 6.94
C PHE A 220 4.14 -4.31 8.41
N GLU A 221 3.09 -3.60 8.77
CA GLU A 221 2.76 -3.29 10.16
C GLU A 221 1.25 -3.41 10.36
N ASP A 222 0.82 -4.34 11.22
CA ASP A 222 -0.59 -4.56 11.49
C ASP A 222 -1.13 -3.50 12.45
N ALA A 223 -2.20 -2.82 12.04
CA ALA A 223 -2.91 -1.87 12.90
C ALA A 223 -4.16 -2.48 13.53
N VAL A 224 -4.90 -3.28 12.75
CA VAL A 224 -6.09 -4.03 13.19
C VAL A 224 -6.12 -5.37 12.46
N SER A 225 -6.11 -6.47 13.21
CA SER A 225 -5.90 -7.81 12.65
C SER A 225 -7.16 -8.50 12.10
N ARG A 226 -8.37 -8.00 12.43
CA ARG A 226 -9.61 -8.71 12.08
C ARG A 226 -10.76 -7.85 11.57
N ASN A 227 -11.14 -6.80 12.29
CA ASN A 227 -12.40 -6.10 11.98
C ASN A 227 -12.28 -4.59 12.27
N PRO A 228 -12.00 -3.75 11.25
CA PRO A 228 -11.64 -4.13 9.89
C PRO A 228 -10.20 -4.65 9.83
N VAL A 229 -9.85 -5.45 8.82
CA VAL A 229 -8.43 -5.74 8.58
C VAL A 229 -7.76 -4.47 8.06
N VAL A 230 -6.84 -3.91 8.86
CA VAL A 230 -6.07 -2.70 8.54
C VAL A 230 -4.60 -2.98 8.80
N TYR A 231 -3.79 -2.84 7.76
CA TYR A 231 -2.35 -2.94 7.85
C TYR A 231 -1.69 -1.82 7.05
N LEU A 232 -0.48 -1.50 7.44
CA LEU A 232 0.35 -0.51 6.80
C LEU A 232 1.44 -1.22 6.01
N ILE A 233 1.77 -0.67 4.85
CA ILE A 233 2.93 -1.08 4.05
C ILE A 233 3.87 0.11 4.02
N HIS A 234 5.00 -0.04 4.70
CA HIS A 234 6.08 0.92 4.65
C HIS A 234 6.82 0.84 3.31
N ASN A 235 7.45 1.93 2.89
CA ASN A 235 8.20 2.00 1.63
C ASN A 235 7.42 1.51 0.40
N MET A 236 6.09 1.70 0.39
CA MET A 236 5.26 1.21 -0.71
C MET A 236 5.63 1.89 -2.03
N LEU A 237 5.77 3.21 -1.98
CA LEU A 237 6.30 4.02 -3.09
C LEU A 237 7.63 4.61 -2.71
N THR A 238 8.53 4.74 -3.70
CA THR A 238 9.75 5.51 -3.50
C THR A 238 9.43 7.00 -3.42
N GLU A 239 10.37 7.78 -2.90
CA GLU A 239 10.20 9.23 -2.82
C GLU A 239 10.00 9.86 -4.22
N ASP A 240 10.73 9.38 -5.22
CA ASP A 240 10.65 9.84 -6.62
C ASP A 240 9.28 9.53 -7.24
N GLU A 241 8.72 8.34 -6.98
CA GLU A 241 7.41 7.96 -7.48
C GLU A 241 6.29 8.80 -6.86
N CYS A 242 6.41 9.12 -5.57
CA CYS A 242 5.48 10.02 -4.90
C CYS A 242 5.49 11.40 -5.57
N ASP A 243 6.67 11.94 -5.85
CA ASP A 243 6.82 13.25 -6.49
C ASP A 243 6.31 13.24 -7.93
N GLU A 244 6.54 12.15 -8.68
CA GLU A 244 6.00 12.00 -10.04
C GLU A 244 4.47 11.96 -10.03
N LEU A 245 3.82 11.26 -9.09
CA LEU A 245 2.36 11.25 -8.96
C LEU A 245 1.80 12.65 -8.66
N VAL A 246 2.43 13.39 -7.74
CA VAL A 246 2.05 14.79 -7.44
C VAL A 246 2.21 15.67 -8.68
N GLN A 247 3.30 15.51 -9.42
CA GLN A 247 3.56 16.24 -10.66
C GLN A 247 2.50 15.93 -11.74
N MET A 248 2.12 14.66 -11.90
CA MET A 248 1.08 14.25 -12.84
C MET A 248 -0.29 14.85 -12.52
N ALA A 249 -0.59 15.06 -11.24
CA ALA A 249 -1.85 15.64 -10.76
C ALA A 249 -1.88 17.18 -10.82
N ASN A 250 -0.72 17.83 -10.91
CA ASN A 250 -0.61 19.28 -10.85
C ASN A 250 -1.46 19.97 -11.94
N GLY A 251 -2.22 21.00 -11.54
CA GLY A 251 -3.13 21.75 -12.41
C GLY A 251 -4.42 21.02 -12.81
N LYS A 252 -4.70 19.83 -12.28
CA LYS A 252 -5.87 19.00 -12.67
C LYS A 252 -6.91 18.80 -11.57
N TYR A 253 -6.67 19.37 -10.40
CA TYR A 253 -7.58 19.23 -9.27
C TYR A 253 -8.93 19.92 -9.50
N GLU A 254 -9.98 19.32 -8.94
CA GLU A 254 -11.33 19.87 -8.83
C GLU A 254 -11.77 19.74 -7.36
N ARG A 255 -12.45 20.77 -6.85
CA ARG A 255 -13.00 20.76 -5.50
C ARG A 255 -13.99 19.61 -5.35
N ILE A 256 -13.84 18.80 -4.32
CA ILE A 256 -14.87 17.81 -3.97
C ILE A 256 -16.11 18.55 -3.50
N ASP A 257 -17.23 18.31 -4.18
CA ASP A 257 -18.56 18.74 -3.75
C ASP A 257 -19.49 17.52 -3.77
N ASP A 258 -19.58 16.85 -2.62
CA ASP A 258 -20.45 15.71 -2.38
C ASP A 258 -21.86 16.14 -1.89
N SER A 259 -22.11 17.44 -1.76
CA SER A 259 -23.38 17.99 -1.26
C SER A 259 -24.49 18.03 -2.31
N ASN A 260 -24.10 18.04 -3.59
CA ASN A 260 -25.00 18.14 -4.74
C ASN A 260 -25.90 16.90 -4.93
N GLY A 261 -25.60 15.79 -4.25
CA GLY A 261 -26.39 14.56 -4.33
C GLY A 261 -26.15 13.72 -5.58
N ILE A 262 -25.10 14.00 -6.35
CA ILE A 262 -24.77 13.31 -7.60
C ILE A 262 -23.54 12.43 -7.38
N ASN A 263 -23.68 11.12 -7.58
CA ASN A 263 -22.56 10.18 -7.57
C ASN A 263 -21.76 10.30 -8.88
N ASN A 264 -20.48 9.96 -8.85
CA ASN A 264 -19.65 9.70 -10.02
C ASN A 264 -19.02 8.32 -9.85
N TYR A 265 -19.72 7.30 -10.37
CA TYR A 265 -19.32 5.91 -10.21
C TYR A 265 -18.02 5.57 -10.98
N LEU A 266 -17.67 6.31 -12.04
CA LEU A 266 -16.41 6.11 -12.77
C LEU A 266 -15.18 6.51 -11.96
N GLU A 267 -15.29 7.60 -11.18
CA GLU A 267 -14.18 8.19 -10.41
C GLU A 267 -14.37 7.98 -8.90
N ASN A 268 -15.15 6.97 -8.52
CA ASN A 268 -15.43 6.56 -7.13
C ASN A 268 -15.80 7.72 -6.19
N THR A 269 -16.48 8.75 -6.70
CA THR A 269 -16.94 9.88 -5.89
C THR A 269 -18.40 9.67 -5.53
N MET A 270 -18.68 9.34 -4.27
CA MET A 270 -20.04 9.18 -3.80
C MET A 270 -20.56 10.46 -3.17
N ALA A 271 -21.84 10.75 -3.39
CA ALA A 271 -22.52 11.84 -2.72
C ALA A 271 -22.67 11.57 -1.23
N SER A 272 -22.75 12.65 -0.46
CA SER A 272 -23.01 12.57 0.98
C SER A 272 -24.34 11.88 1.24
N GLN A 273 -24.35 10.99 2.25
CA GLN A 273 -25.56 10.32 2.75
C GLN A 273 -26.63 11.34 3.19
N LYS A 274 -26.23 12.56 3.57
CA LYS A 274 -27.12 13.65 3.95
C LYS A 274 -27.06 14.75 2.89
N LYS A 275 -28.13 14.85 2.09
CA LYS A 275 -28.27 15.86 1.06
C LYS A 275 -28.05 17.27 1.63
N GLY A 276 -27.16 18.04 1.01
CA GLY A 276 -26.81 19.41 1.44
C GLY A 276 -25.82 19.52 2.60
N GLN A 277 -25.25 18.42 3.09
CA GLN A 277 -24.13 18.44 4.03
C GLN A 277 -22.88 17.87 3.34
N THR A 278 -21.87 18.72 3.18
CA THR A 278 -20.57 18.33 2.64
C THR A 278 -19.80 17.52 3.68
N THR A 279 -19.25 16.36 3.31
CA THR A 279 -18.33 15.61 4.19
C THR A 279 -16.87 15.96 3.95
N ALA A 280 -16.52 16.40 2.72
CA ALA A 280 -15.20 16.88 2.35
C ALA A 280 -15.11 18.41 2.41
N VAL A 281 -14.42 18.96 3.41
CA VAL A 281 -14.19 20.40 3.54
C VAL A 281 -12.84 20.75 2.93
N ASN A 282 -12.83 21.65 1.96
CA ASN A 282 -11.62 22.17 1.29
C ASN A 282 -10.68 21.12 0.64
N VAL A 283 -11.18 19.92 0.37
CA VAL A 283 -10.40 18.87 -0.30
C VAL A 283 -10.53 18.99 -1.81
N ASP A 284 -9.39 19.02 -2.50
CA ASP A 284 -9.28 19.07 -3.95
C ASP A 284 -8.86 17.68 -4.47
N LYS A 285 -9.45 17.21 -5.58
CA LYS A 285 -9.21 15.86 -6.11
C LYS A 285 -9.00 15.84 -7.62
N THR A 286 -8.19 14.91 -8.12
CA THR A 286 -8.14 14.54 -9.53
C THR A 286 -8.02 13.04 -9.73
N TYR A 287 -8.49 12.54 -10.88
CA TYR A 287 -8.38 11.14 -11.26
C TYR A 287 -7.39 11.00 -12.41
N LEU A 288 -6.36 10.17 -12.24
CA LEU A 288 -5.30 9.97 -13.22
C LEU A 288 -5.66 8.82 -14.16
N TRP A 289 -6.51 9.10 -15.14
CA TRP A 289 -6.92 8.13 -16.16
C TRP A 289 -5.75 7.66 -17.03
N LYS A 290 -5.12 6.52 -16.67
CA LYS A 290 -3.91 5.99 -17.33
C LYS A 290 -4.13 4.56 -17.82
N GLY A 291 -4.77 3.72 -17.03
CA GLY A 291 -5.11 2.33 -17.33
C GLY A 291 -3.99 1.56 -18.06
N GLY A 292 -4.35 0.81 -19.10
CA GLY A 292 -3.42 -0.01 -19.89
C GLY A 292 -2.44 0.79 -20.78
N VAL A 293 -2.66 2.09 -20.96
CA VAL A 293 -1.76 3.00 -21.70
C VAL A 293 -0.86 3.82 -20.76
N ALA A 294 -0.79 3.40 -19.50
CA ALA A 294 0.12 3.91 -18.49
C ALA A 294 1.57 3.99 -18.98
N GLY A 295 2.27 5.07 -18.57
CA GLY A 295 3.72 5.18 -18.72
C GLY A 295 4.44 4.18 -17.82
N LYS A 296 5.77 4.07 -18.00
CA LYS A 296 6.61 3.12 -17.25
C LYS A 296 6.40 3.21 -15.75
N THR A 297 6.44 4.42 -15.17
CA THR A 297 6.28 4.65 -13.72
C THR A 297 5.00 4.03 -13.16
N ILE A 298 3.83 4.31 -13.75
CA ILE A 298 2.56 3.77 -13.24
C ILE A 298 2.51 2.24 -13.36
N LYS A 299 3.11 1.66 -14.40
CA LYS A 299 3.18 0.19 -14.55
C LYS A 299 4.08 -0.44 -13.50
N ASP A 300 5.24 0.15 -13.23
CA ASP A 300 6.17 -0.33 -12.21
C ASP A 300 5.53 -0.23 -10.82
N ILE A 301 4.79 0.85 -10.55
CA ILE A 301 4.01 1.01 -9.31
C ILE A 301 2.93 -0.07 -9.20
N ASP A 302 2.16 -0.32 -10.26
CA ASP A 302 1.09 -1.33 -10.24
C ASP A 302 1.63 -2.75 -10.07
N GLU A 303 2.76 -3.05 -10.71
CA GLU A 303 3.48 -4.31 -10.54
C GLU A 303 3.97 -4.47 -9.11
N ARG A 304 4.53 -3.42 -8.50
CA ARG A 304 4.95 -3.45 -7.09
C ARG A 304 3.76 -3.63 -6.15
N ILE A 305 2.66 -2.89 -6.35
CA ILE A 305 1.43 -3.08 -5.58
C ILE A 305 0.96 -4.52 -5.69
N SER A 306 0.97 -5.09 -6.88
CA SER A 306 0.57 -6.49 -7.09
C SER A 306 1.50 -7.48 -6.41
N GLN A 307 2.83 -7.30 -6.51
CA GLN A 307 3.81 -8.18 -5.88
C GLN A 307 3.75 -8.16 -4.36
N VAL A 308 3.52 -6.98 -3.76
CA VAL A 308 3.48 -6.82 -2.30
C VAL A 308 2.14 -7.25 -1.73
N THR A 309 1.02 -6.85 -2.34
CA THR A 309 -0.33 -7.12 -1.80
C THR A 309 -0.92 -8.46 -2.27
N GLY A 310 -0.37 -9.05 -3.34
CA GLY A 310 -0.94 -10.22 -4.01
C GLY A 310 -2.16 -9.92 -4.88
N PHE A 311 -2.69 -8.69 -4.89
CA PHE A 311 -3.84 -8.33 -5.71
C PHE A 311 -3.47 -8.22 -7.20
N PRO A 312 -4.27 -8.75 -8.14
CA PRO A 312 -3.93 -8.68 -9.56
C PRO A 312 -4.15 -7.27 -10.15
N PRO A 313 -3.29 -6.78 -11.06
CA PRO A 313 -3.37 -5.42 -11.60
C PRO A 313 -4.66 -5.09 -12.35
N GLU A 314 -5.34 -6.09 -12.90
CA GLU A 314 -6.63 -5.93 -13.58
C GLU A 314 -7.79 -5.59 -12.64
N HIS A 315 -7.64 -5.82 -11.35
CA HIS A 315 -8.63 -5.43 -10.34
C HIS A 315 -8.41 -4.00 -9.86
N PHE A 316 -7.28 -3.38 -10.19
CA PHE A 316 -7.00 -2.05 -9.70
C PHE A 316 -7.76 -0.95 -10.45
N SER A 317 -8.14 0.08 -9.71
CA SER A 317 -8.55 1.35 -10.26
C SER A 317 -7.35 2.16 -10.76
N ASP A 318 -7.61 3.18 -11.57
CA ASP A 318 -6.65 4.26 -11.76
C ASP A 318 -6.47 5.06 -10.45
N PHE A 319 -5.39 5.84 -10.36
CA PHE A 319 -5.09 6.62 -9.15
C PHE A 319 -6.03 7.81 -8.99
N GLU A 320 -6.60 7.93 -7.80
CA GLU A 320 -7.22 9.14 -7.29
C GLU A 320 -6.18 9.93 -6.49
N ILE A 321 -5.89 11.18 -6.86
CA ILE A 321 -4.98 12.04 -6.09
C ILE A 321 -5.79 13.14 -5.41
N SER A 322 -5.72 13.18 -4.08
CA SER A 322 -6.34 14.20 -3.25
C SER A 322 -5.29 15.15 -2.67
N LYS A 323 -5.63 16.44 -2.64
CA LYS A 323 -4.83 17.53 -2.09
C LYS A 323 -5.63 18.20 -0.98
N TYR A 324 -5.06 18.21 0.21
CA TYR A 324 -5.59 18.86 1.39
C TYR A 324 -4.74 20.09 1.69
N THR A 325 -5.38 21.25 1.82
CA THR A 325 -4.75 22.50 2.28
C THR A 325 -5.16 22.81 3.72
N GLU A 326 -4.62 23.87 4.30
CA GLU A 326 -5.05 24.38 5.61
C GLU A 326 -6.59 24.45 5.73
N GLY A 327 -7.11 23.97 6.87
CA GLY A 327 -8.54 23.86 7.17
C GLY A 327 -9.27 22.71 6.44
N SER A 328 -8.56 21.89 5.67
CA SER A 328 -9.18 20.74 5.00
C SER A 328 -9.45 19.62 5.97
N SER A 329 -10.58 18.95 5.81
CA SER A 329 -10.93 17.72 6.52
C SER A 329 -11.85 16.87 5.65
N TYR A 330 -11.89 15.57 5.89
CA TYR A 330 -12.83 14.70 5.22
C TYR A 330 -13.47 13.78 6.25
N GLY A 331 -14.72 14.11 6.60
CA GLY A 331 -15.45 13.44 7.67
C GLY A 331 -15.69 11.94 7.45
N PRO A 332 -16.34 11.28 8.44
CA PRO A 332 -16.53 9.83 8.45
C PRO A 332 -17.21 9.31 7.19
N ARG A 333 -16.55 8.37 6.52
CA ARG A 333 -17.01 7.78 5.26
C ARG A 333 -16.56 6.33 5.10
N PHE A 334 -17.15 5.70 4.10
CA PHE A 334 -16.80 4.37 3.63
C PHE A 334 -16.30 4.46 2.19
N ASP A 335 -15.32 3.65 1.82
CA ASP A 335 -14.86 3.51 0.45
C ASP A 335 -15.77 2.55 -0.34
N MET A 336 -17.05 2.93 -0.48
CA MET A 336 -18.05 2.12 -1.15
C MET A 336 -18.37 2.68 -2.53
N ASN A 337 -18.30 1.82 -3.55
CA ASN A 337 -18.86 2.10 -4.86
C ASN A 337 -19.68 0.89 -5.33
N PRO A 338 -21.01 0.93 -5.18
CA PRO A 338 -21.88 -0.19 -5.55
C PRO A 338 -21.78 -0.62 -7.02
N ALA A 339 -21.33 0.26 -7.92
CA ALA A 339 -21.17 -0.09 -9.34
C ALA A 339 -19.89 -0.90 -9.61
N ASN A 340 -18.85 -0.74 -8.80
CA ASN A 340 -17.54 -1.34 -9.03
C ASN A 340 -17.18 -2.43 -8.00
N GLY A 341 -17.89 -2.53 -6.86
CA GLY A 341 -17.64 -3.53 -5.83
C GLY A 341 -16.22 -3.42 -5.26
N ILE A 342 -15.92 -2.34 -4.54
CA ILE A 342 -14.59 -2.14 -3.93
C ILE A 342 -14.42 -3.14 -2.78
N MET A 343 -13.44 -4.05 -2.93
CA MET A 343 -13.10 -5.08 -1.95
C MET A 343 -12.02 -4.59 -0.97
N ALA A 344 -11.07 -3.79 -1.43
CA ALA A 344 -10.03 -3.20 -0.60
C ALA A 344 -9.62 -1.81 -1.10
N SER A 345 -9.12 -0.99 -0.20
CA SER A 345 -8.62 0.36 -0.49
C SER A 345 -7.15 0.45 -0.10
N ILE A 346 -6.34 1.01 -1.00
CA ILE A 346 -4.93 1.29 -0.78
C ILE A 346 -4.77 2.81 -0.78
N THR A 347 -4.49 3.39 0.38
CA THR A 347 -4.32 4.83 0.58
C THR A 347 -2.85 5.12 0.85
N ILE A 348 -2.18 5.85 -0.04
CA ILE A 348 -0.75 6.12 0.01
C ILE A 348 -0.51 7.61 0.27
N PHE A 349 0.30 7.92 1.27
CA PHE A 349 0.69 9.30 1.55
C PHE A 349 1.88 9.70 0.67
N LEU A 350 1.74 10.79 -0.08
CA LEU A 350 2.77 11.21 -1.05
C LEU A 350 3.77 12.23 -0.48
N ASN A 351 3.58 12.65 0.77
CA ASN A 351 4.50 13.50 1.50
C ASN A 351 4.34 13.32 3.00
N ASP A 352 5.36 13.71 3.76
CA ASP A 352 5.28 13.80 5.23
C ASP A 352 4.44 15.01 5.64
N VAL A 353 3.70 14.84 6.75
CA VAL A 353 2.95 15.92 7.41
C VAL A 353 3.46 16.00 8.87
N PRO A 354 3.93 17.17 9.33
CA PRO A 354 4.34 17.33 10.72
C PRO A 354 3.19 17.05 11.68
N VAL A 355 3.49 16.43 12.82
CA VAL A 355 2.47 15.98 13.78
C VAL A 355 1.65 17.14 14.33
N GLU A 356 2.30 18.28 14.58
CA GLU A 356 1.68 19.51 15.05
C GLU A 356 0.67 20.11 14.06
N ASN A 357 0.70 19.70 12.79
CA ASN A 357 -0.17 20.22 11.73
C ASN A 357 -1.43 19.37 11.51
N GLY A 358 -1.60 18.26 12.24
CA GLY A 358 -2.75 17.36 12.13
C GLY A 358 -2.83 16.64 10.78
N GLY A 359 -4.06 16.43 10.27
CA GLY A 359 -4.28 15.76 8.99
C GLY A 359 -4.13 14.24 9.03
N GLU A 360 -4.19 13.63 10.21
CA GLU A 360 -4.08 12.19 10.38
C GLU A 360 -5.27 11.43 9.79
N PHE A 361 -5.05 10.16 9.49
CA PHE A 361 -6.08 9.25 9.00
C PHE A 361 -6.58 8.39 10.16
N LEU A 362 -7.89 8.42 10.44
CA LEU A 362 -8.47 7.87 11.66
C LEU A 362 -9.52 6.81 11.36
N TYR A 363 -9.40 5.66 12.02
CA TYR A 363 -10.46 4.67 12.19
C TYR A 363 -11.04 4.80 13.61
N PRO A 364 -12.23 5.42 13.78
CA PRO A 364 -12.73 5.81 15.09
C PRO A 364 -13.27 4.64 15.92
N LYS A 365 -13.62 3.50 15.29
CA LYS A 365 -14.28 2.36 15.93
C LYS A 365 -13.92 1.04 15.26
N PRO A 366 -12.69 0.53 15.46
CA PRO A 366 -12.43 -0.86 15.13
C PRO A 366 -13.29 -1.79 16.01
N GLU A 367 -13.76 -2.91 15.46
CA GLU A 367 -14.60 -3.90 16.14
C GLU A 367 -13.76 -4.96 16.89
N ASP A 368 -12.44 -4.81 16.92
CA ASP A 368 -11.51 -5.62 17.73
C ASP A 368 -11.61 -5.34 19.25
N GLY A 369 -12.44 -4.38 19.65
CA GLY A 369 -12.65 -3.99 21.05
C GLY A 369 -11.52 -3.12 21.62
N ALA A 370 -10.60 -2.66 20.77
CA ALA A 370 -9.47 -1.83 21.16
C ALA A 370 -9.68 -0.35 20.82
N GLU A 371 -8.69 0.46 21.17
CA GLU A 371 -8.77 1.91 21.02
C GLU A 371 -8.75 2.36 19.55
N PRO A 372 -9.28 3.56 19.25
CA PRO A 372 -9.29 4.10 17.90
C PRO A 372 -7.87 4.19 17.32
N VAL A 373 -7.77 3.98 16.01
CA VAL A 373 -6.50 3.92 15.29
C VAL A 373 -6.25 5.22 14.56
N ILE A 374 -5.13 5.87 14.86
CA ILE A 374 -4.65 7.09 14.19
C ILE A 374 -3.41 6.73 13.37
N ILE A 375 -3.41 7.09 12.10
CA ILE A 375 -2.28 6.91 11.19
C ILE A 375 -1.74 8.28 10.77
N ARG A 376 -0.49 8.55 11.15
CA ARG A 376 0.24 9.76 10.80
C ARG A 376 0.77 9.65 9.36
N PRO A 377 0.54 10.65 8.49
CA PRO A 377 1.01 10.62 7.11
C PRO A 377 2.54 10.61 7.02
N ARG A 378 3.10 9.61 6.34
CA ARG A 378 4.54 9.51 6.05
C ARG A 378 4.76 9.24 4.57
N LYS A 379 5.69 9.93 3.93
CA LYS A 379 5.92 9.80 2.47
C LYS A 379 6.19 8.33 2.11
N GLY A 380 5.46 7.80 1.14
CA GLY A 380 5.59 6.41 0.65
C GLY A 380 4.89 5.36 1.50
N LEU A 381 4.34 5.70 2.67
CA LEU A 381 3.56 4.78 3.51
C LEU A 381 2.17 4.56 2.91
N ALA A 382 1.77 3.29 2.77
CA ALA A 382 0.44 2.91 2.36
C ALA A 382 -0.37 2.33 3.53
N VAL A 383 -1.65 2.67 3.58
CA VAL A 383 -2.66 2.07 4.46
C VAL A 383 -3.55 1.22 3.60
N VAL A 384 -3.63 -0.07 3.90
CA VAL A 384 -4.55 -0.99 3.23
C VAL A 384 -5.65 -1.38 4.22
N HIS A 385 -6.90 -1.21 3.81
CA HIS A 385 -8.03 -1.80 4.54
C HIS A 385 -8.92 -2.60 3.60
N HIS A 386 -9.45 -3.70 4.12
CA HIS A 386 -10.43 -4.52 3.42
C HIS A 386 -11.82 -3.96 3.68
N ASN A 387 -12.55 -3.62 2.61
CA ASN A 387 -13.91 -3.07 2.67
C ASN A 387 -14.97 -4.16 2.86
N THR A 388 -14.59 -5.43 2.68
CA THR A 388 -15.48 -6.57 2.81
C THR A 388 -14.84 -7.71 3.61
N ASP A 389 -15.67 -8.51 4.26
CA ASP A 389 -15.26 -9.77 4.87
C ASP A 389 -14.99 -10.89 3.83
N ASP A 390 -14.61 -12.06 4.31
CA ASP A 390 -14.33 -13.26 3.49
C ASP A 390 -15.57 -13.79 2.75
N GLN A 391 -16.76 -13.31 3.08
CA GLN A 391 -18.03 -13.61 2.41
C GLN A 391 -18.50 -12.45 1.50
N TYR A 392 -17.65 -11.46 1.27
CA TYR A 392 -17.92 -10.25 0.49
C TYR A 392 -19.03 -9.35 1.05
N ASN A 393 -19.37 -9.49 2.34
CA ASN A 393 -20.26 -8.55 3.00
C ASN A 393 -19.48 -7.28 3.35
N PHE A 394 -20.14 -6.14 3.20
CA PHE A 394 -19.54 -4.85 3.54
C PHE A 394 -19.25 -4.73 5.03
N ASP A 395 -18.01 -4.38 5.36
CA ASP A 395 -17.55 -4.21 6.74
C ASP A 395 -17.78 -2.76 7.21
N GLN A 396 -18.62 -2.59 8.23
CA GLN A 396 -18.97 -1.28 8.80
C GLN A 396 -17.88 -0.71 9.72
N ALA A 397 -16.92 -1.52 10.15
CA ALA A 397 -15.80 -1.09 10.97
C ALA A 397 -14.75 -0.32 10.14
N THR A 398 -14.82 -0.41 8.81
CA THR A 398 -13.97 0.33 7.84
C THR A 398 -14.25 1.84 7.77
N LEU A 399 -15.18 2.33 8.59
CA LEU A 399 -15.47 3.75 8.71
C LEU A 399 -14.17 4.50 9.01
N HIS A 400 -13.82 5.46 8.15
CA HIS A 400 -12.60 6.21 8.31
C HIS A 400 -12.81 7.69 7.99
N GLN A 401 -11.87 8.53 8.43
CA GLN A 401 -11.88 9.96 8.17
C GLN A 401 -10.47 10.54 8.07
N ASP A 402 -10.34 11.65 7.37
CA ASP A 402 -9.16 12.51 7.42
C ASP A 402 -9.43 13.64 8.41
N LEU A 403 -8.63 13.69 9.47
CA LEU A 403 -8.70 14.74 10.48
C LEU A 403 -8.31 16.11 9.90
N PRO A 404 -8.73 17.21 10.56
CA PRO A 404 -8.41 18.56 10.10
C PRO A 404 -6.90 18.80 9.96
N LEU A 405 -6.50 19.38 8.83
CA LEU A 405 -5.16 19.92 8.62
C LEU A 405 -5.12 21.36 9.13
N VAL A 406 -4.29 21.64 10.13
CA VAL A 406 -4.27 22.95 10.84
C VAL A 406 -3.00 23.77 10.60
N GLY A 407 -1.96 23.20 10.00
CA GLY A 407 -0.70 23.90 9.78
C GLY A 407 -0.73 24.91 8.63
N ASP A 408 -0.39 26.17 8.90
CA ASP A 408 -0.20 27.22 7.90
C ASP A 408 0.76 26.74 6.80
N SER A 409 0.37 26.90 5.53
CA SER A 409 1.14 26.49 4.35
C SER A 409 1.45 24.99 4.23
N THR A 410 0.93 24.14 5.10
CA THR A 410 1.09 22.68 5.00
C THR A 410 0.11 22.13 3.96
N ILE A 411 0.60 21.18 3.16
CA ILE A 411 -0.21 20.48 2.17
C ILE A 411 -0.04 18.98 2.42
N LYS A 412 -1.15 18.24 2.42
CA LYS A 412 -1.15 16.77 2.43
C LYS A 412 -1.63 16.27 1.07
N TYR A 413 -0.83 15.41 0.44
CA TYR A 413 -1.17 14.70 -0.79
C TYR A 413 -1.39 13.23 -0.50
N VAL A 414 -2.49 12.68 -1.03
CA VAL A 414 -2.88 11.29 -0.86
C VAL A 414 -3.18 10.70 -2.24
N ALA A 415 -2.53 9.59 -2.57
CA ALA A 415 -2.95 8.75 -3.69
C ALA A 415 -3.81 7.61 -3.16
N LYS A 416 -5.00 7.42 -3.74
CA LYS A 416 -5.87 6.30 -3.43
C LYS A 416 -6.01 5.41 -4.66
N LYS A 417 -5.89 4.10 -4.44
CA LYS A 417 -6.13 3.06 -5.44
C LYS A 417 -7.10 2.06 -4.85
N TYR A 418 -8.14 1.73 -5.60
CA TYR A 418 -9.16 0.78 -5.19
C TYR A 418 -8.89 -0.58 -5.81
N VAL A 419 -9.17 -1.64 -5.06
CA VAL A 419 -9.16 -3.02 -5.55
C VAL A 419 -10.60 -3.46 -5.71
N TYR A 420 -11.01 -3.68 -6.96
CA TYR A 420 -12.36 -4.11 -7.29
C TYR A 420 -12.50 -5.63 -7.17
N LEU A 421 -13.71 -6.09 -6.83
CA LEU A 421 -14.04 -7.52 -6.78
C LEU A 421 -13.91 -8.16 -8.17
N ASN A 422 -14.37 -7.46 -9.20
CA ASN A 422 -14.31 -7.91 -10.59
C ASN A 422 -13.20 -7.18 -11.35
N PRO A 423 -12.50 -7.86 -12.26
CA PRO A 423 -11.47 -7.23 -13.07
C PRO A 423 -12.11 -6.19 -14.01
N GLN A 424 -11.42 -5.07 -14.21
CA GLN A 424 -11.87 -4.06 -15.15
C GLN A 424 -11.74 -4.57 -16.58
N SER A 425 -12.77 -4.29 -17.39
CA SER A 425 -12.74 -4.62 -18.81
C SER A 425 -11.59 -3.91 -19.54
N GLN A 426 -11.05 -4.56 -20.57
CA GLN A 426 -10.02 -3.97 -21.41
C GLN A 426 -10.50 -2.66 -22.08
N ALA A 427 -11.78 -2.56 -22.40
CA ALA A 427 -12.34 -1.34 -22.99
C ALA A 427 -12.27 -0.17 -22.01
N LYS A 428 -12.64 -0.35 -20.73
CA LYS A 428 -12.46 0.70 -19.72
C LYS A 428 -11.00 1.06 -19.52
N ARG A 429 -10.13 0.06 -19.38
CA ARG A 429 -8.69 0.25 -19.13
C ARG A 429 -7.94 0.90 -20.29
N VAL A 430 -8.46 0.83 -21.53
CA VAL A 430 -7.78 1.38 -22.71
C VAL A 430 -8.50 2.60 -23.28
N VAL A 431 -9.82 2.51 -23.49
CA VAL A 431 -10.59 3.54 -24.19
C VAL A 431 -10.75 4.80 -23.34
N LEU A 432 -11.07 4.67 -22.04
CA LEU A 432 -11.24 5.85 -21.17
C LEU A 432 -9.93 6.65 -21.02
N PRO A 433 -8.77 6.02 -20.75
CA PRO A 433 -7.49 6.73 -20.77
C PRO A 433 -7.12 7.34 -22.12
N LEU A 434 -7.40 6.67 -23.25
CA LEU A 434 -7.11 7.25 -24.57
C LEU A 434 -7.96 8.50 -24.85
N ILE A 435 -9.21 8.53 -24.38
CA ILE A 435 -10.09 9.70 -24.50
C ILE A 435 -9.66 10.82 -23.57
N SER A 436 -9.17 10.49 -22.37
CA SER A 436 -8.72 11.48 -21.40
C SER A 436 -7.36 12.11 -21.77
N MET A 437 -6.50 11.37 -22.46
CA MET A 437 -5.13 11.79 -22.82
C MET A 437 -5.03 13.17 -23.49
N PRO A 438 -5.78 13.49 -24.58
CA PRO A 438 -5.73 14.82 -25.20
C PRO A 438 -6.28 15.93 -24.30
N LEU A 439 -7.01 15.58 -23.24
CA LEU A 439 -7.61 16.51 -22.27
C LEU A 439 -6.79 16.59 -20.99
N GLY A 440 -5.48 16.34 -21.09
CA GLY A 440 -4.56 16.38 -19.95
C GLY A 440 -4.78 15.25 -18.95
N GLY A 441 -5.48 14.17 -19.33
CA GLY A 441 -5.83 13.05 -18.45
C GLY A 441 -7.17 13.19 -17.73
N LYS A 442 -7.96 14.25 -18.01
CA LYS A 442 -9.32 14.39 -17.48
C LYS A 442 -10.34 13.71 -18.39
N LEU A 443 -11.21 12.89 -17.82
CA LEU A 443 -12.31 12.29 -18.56
C LEU A 443 -13.44 13.34 -18.77
N PRO A 444 -14.02 13.45 -19.98
CA PRO A 444 -15.17 14.31 -20.19
C PRO A 444 -16.36 13.89 -19.31
N ARG A 445 -17.01 14.87 -18.66
CA ARG A 445 -18.21 14.65 -17.82
C ARG A 445 -19.37 13.93 -18.53
N ALA A 446 -19.39 13.94 -19.86
CA ALA A 446 -20.35 13.18 -20.65
C ALA A 446 -20.29 11.67 -20.35
N PHE A 447 -19.11 11.11 -20.06
CA PHE A 447 -18.96 9.68 -19.77
C PHE A 447 -19.48 9.30 -18.39
N SER A 448 -19.18 10.09 -17.36
CA SER A 448 -19.73 9.86 -16.02
C SER A 448 -21.24 10.07 -16.01
N THR A 449 -21.74 11.10 -16.72
CA THR A 449 -23.20 11.31 -16.88
C THR A 449 -23.87 10.16 -17.61
N LEU A 450 -23.24 9.63 -18.67
CA LEU A 450 -23.74 8.47 -19.40
C LEU A 450 -23.80 7.23 -18.51
N GLN A 451 -22.73 6.95 -17.75
CA GLN A 451 -22.72 5.79 -16.85
C GLN A 451 -23.82 5.91 -15.79
N ASN A 452 -23.93 7.08 -15.13
CA ASN A 452 -24.99 7.32 -14.16
C ASN A 452 -26.38 7.12 -14.75
N MET A 453 -26.64 7.67 -15.95
CA MET A 453 -27.93 7.50 -16.62
C MET A 453 -28.25 6.04 -16.96
N LEU A 454 -27.24 5.25 -17.34
CA LEU A 454 -27.42 3.82 -17.56
C LEU A 454 -27.72 3.10 -16.24
N ILE A 455 -27.01 3.43 -15.15
CA ILE A 455 -27.23 2.86 -13.81
C ILE A 455 -28.63 3.18 -13.30
N ASP A 456 -29.07 4.43 -13.39
CA ASP A 456 -30.41 4.87 -12.97
C ASP A 456 -31.51 4.14 -13.74
N LYS A 457 -31.26 3.78 -15.01
CA LYS A 457 -32.25 3.16 -15.89
C LYS A 457 -32.28 1.63 -15.80
N TYR A 458 -31.12 0.99 -15.66
CA TYR A 458 -30.98 -0.47 -15.81
C TYR A 458 -30.39 -1.17 -14.58
N GLY A 459 -30.01 -0.45 -13.53
CA GLY A 459 -29.29 -0.98 -12.37
C GLY A 459 -27.81 -1.23 -12.66
N TYR A 460 -27.02 -1.48 -11.60
CA TYR A 460 -25.55 -1.53 -11.68
C TYR A 460 -25.02 -2.56 -12.69
N GLU A 461 -25.41 -3.83 -12.56
CA GLU A 461 -24.87 -4.93 -13.38
C GLU A 461 -25.17 -4.74 -14.87
N THR A 462 -26.43 -4.44 -15.22
CA THR A 462 -26.84 -4.30 -16.62
C THR A 462 -26.30 -3.02 -17.25
N ALA A 463 -26.23 -1.93 -16.47
CA ALA A 463 -25.64 -0.68 -16.92
C ALA A 463 -24.17 -0.84 -17.25
N ASP A 464 -23.43 -1.59 -16.44
CA ASP A 464 -22.00 -1.81 -16.67
C ASP A 464 -21.74 -2.55 -17.99
N VAL A 465 -22.53 -3.60 -18.26
CA VAL A 465 -22.47 -4.35 -19.53
C VAL A 465 -22.79 -3.45 -20.72
N TYR A 466 -23.79 -2.57 -20.62
CA TYR A 466 -24.10 -1.64 -21.71
C TYR A 466 -23.03 -0.57 -21.89
N PHE A 467 -22.51 -0.03 -20.80
CA PHE A 467 -21.43 0.96 -20.85
C PHE A 467 -20.18 0.36 -21.50
N ASP A 468 -19.81 -0.86 -21.13
CA ASP A 468 -18.68 -1.57 -21.72
C ASP A 468 -18.87 -1.82 -23.22
N LYS A 469 -20.05 -2.29 -23.63
CA LYS A 469 -20.41 -2.43 -25.06
C LYS A 469 -20.28 -1.10 -25.80
N LEU A 470 -20.72 0.01 -25.22
CA LEU A 470 -20.57 1.32 -25.86
C LEU A 470 -19.10 1.70 -26.01
N LEU A 471 -18.26 1.48 -24.98
CA LEU A 471 -16.83 1.74 -25.07
C LEU A 471 -16.13 0.88 -26.13
N THR A 472 -16.47 -0.41 -26.24
CA THR A 472 -15.90 -1.29 -27.27
C THR A 472 -16.24 -0.86 -28.70
N MET A 473 -17.38 -0.19 -28.89
CA MET A 473 -17.79 0.31 -30.21
C MET A 473 -17.09 1.62 -30.62
N ILE A 474 -16.56 2.40 -29.66
CA ILE A 474 -15.92 3.70 -29.96
C ILE A 474 -14.73 3.55 -30.93
N PRO A 475 -13.74 2.66 -30.70
CA PRO A 475 -12.64 2.46 -31.64
C PRO A 475 -13.11 2.08 -33.05
N ILE A 476 -14.14 1.22 -33.14
CA ILE A 476 -14.72 0.78 -34.43
C ILE A 476 -15.33 1.97 -35.17
N LEU A 477 -16.11 2.80 -34.48
CA LEU A 477 -16.72 4.00 -35.06
C LEU A 477 -15.67 5.01 -35.52
N VAL A 478 -14.60 5.20 -34.75
CA VAL A 478 -13.48 6.08 -35.14
C VAL A 478 -12.80 5.57 -36.41
N LEU A 479 -12.54 4.26 -36.52
CA LEU A 479 -11.97 3.66 -37.73
C LEU A 479 -12.88 3.82 -38.94
N LEU A 480 -14.20 3.64 -38.77
CA LEU A 480 -15.18 3.86 -39.84
C LEU A 480 -15.24 5.33 -40.28
N LEU A 481 -15.15 6.28 -39.35
CA LEU A 481 -15.09 7.71 -39.67
C LEU A 481 -13.81 8.07 -40.44
N ILE A 482 -12.65 7.53 -40.03
CA ILE A 482 -11.39 7.70 -40.74
C ILE A 482 -11.47 7.12 -42.15
N ALA A 483 -11.99 5.90 -42.30
CA ALA A 483 -12.16 5.26 -43.61
C ALA A 483 -13.10 6.07 -44.53
N SER A 484 -14.20 6.60 -43.98
CA SER A 484 -15.14 7.48 -44.69
C SER A 484 -14.48 8.81 -45.12
N ALA A 485 -13.66 9.42 -44.25
CA ALA A 485 -12.92 10.63 -44.55
C ALA A 485 -11.85 10.38 -45.65
N ILE A 486 -11.13 9.27 -45.59
CA ILE A 486 -10.17 8.87 -46.63
C ILE A 486 -10.90 8.63 -47.96
N SER A 487 -12.01 7.90 -47.94
CA SER A 487 -12.82 7.65 -49.14
C SER A 487 -13.33 8.95 -49.76
N SER A 488 -13.79 9.91 -48.96
CA SER A 488 -14.26 11.20 -49.47
C SER A 488 -13.11 12.06 -50.03
N MET A 489 -11.93 12.05 -49.40
CA MET A 489 -10.73 12.71 -49.93
C MET A 489 -10.26 12.10 -51.25
N VAL A 490 -10.25 10.77 -51.37
CA VAL A 490 -9.89 10.07 -52.62
C VAL A 490 -10.89 10.40 -53.73
N GLN A 491 -12.20 10.36 -53.44
CA GLN A 491 -13.23 10.72 -54.42
C GLN A 491 -13.13 12.20 -54.86
N SER A 492 -12.79 13.11 -53.94
CA SER A 492 -12.55 14.52 -54.24
C SER A 492 -11.29 14.72 -55.10
N GLY A 493 -10.20 14.03 -54.77
CA GLY A 493 -8.96 14.04 -55.56
C GLY A 493 -9.13 13.47 -56.97
N MET A 494 -9.92 12.40 -57.11
CA MET A 494 -10.28 11.83 -58.42
C MET A 494 -11.16 12.77 -59.26
N ARG A 495 -12.05 13.55 -58.62
CA ARG A 495 -12.85 14.59 -59.29
C ARG A 495 -12.02 15.81 -59.70
N GLY A 496 -10.99 16.17 -58.94
CA GLY A 496 -10.04 17.25 -59.28
C GLY A 496 -9.09 16.92 -60.43
N GLY A 497 -8.77 15.64 -60.65
CA GLY A 497 -7.94 15.19 -61.77
C GLY A 497 -8.67 15.06 -63.12
N ALA A 498 -10.00 15.07 -63.13
CA ALA A 498 -10.81 14.88 -64.34
C ALA A 498 -11.18 16.17 -65.09
N SER A 499 -10.86 17.36 -64.56
CA SER A 499 -11.19 18.65 -65.22
C SER A 499 -10.05 19.28 -66.03
N GLY A 500 -8.92 18.58 -66.19
CA GLY A 500 -7.69 19.10 -66.84
C GLY A 500 -7.46 18.69 -68.31
N LYS A 501 -8.43 18.05 -68.98
CA LYS A 501 -8.33 17.68 -70.40
C LYS A 501 -9.68 17.86 -71.07
N ASP A 502 -9.98 19.07 -71.55
CA ASP A 502 -10.92 19.32 -72.66
C ASP A 502 -10.98 20.83 -73.00
N VAL A 503 -9.87 21.42 -73.47
CA VAL A 503 -9.92 22.65 -74.29
C VAL A 503 -8.81 22.61 -75.34
N ALA A 504 -8.98 21.79 -76.37
CA ALA A 504 -8.20 21.90 -77.60
C ALA A 504 -8.94 21.25 -78.78
N GLU A 505 -9.98 21.91 -79.31
CA GLU A 505 -10.26 21.92 -80.75
C GLU A 505 -11.50 22.76 -81.06
N LYS A 506 -11.30 23.94 -81.65
CA LYS A 506 -11.96 24.36 -82.90
C LYS A 506 -11.44 25.73 -83.33
N GLY A 507 -10.52 25.68 -84.27
CA GLY A 507 -10.15 26.83 -85.08
C GLY A 507 -11.13 27.10 -86.22
N LYS A 508 -11.09 28.35 -86.66
CA LYS A 508 -11.55 28.95 -87.93
C LYS A 508 -13.02 29.40 -88.03
N ALA A 509 -13.22 30.70 -87.86
CA ALA A 509 -13.52 31.58 -89.00
C ALA A 509 -13.15 33.05 -88.69
N LYS A 510 -12.27 33.61 -89.52
CA LYS A 510 -11.90 35.05 -89.57
C LYS A 510 -13.10 35.89 -90.03
N LYS A 511 -13.28 37.08 -89.44
CA LYS A 511 -13.50 38.32 -90.22
C LYS A 511 -13.02 39.56 -89.48
N SER A 512 -12.16 40.27 -90.19
CA SER A 512 -11.49 41.54 -89.96
C SER A 512 -12.34 42.70 -89.41
N LYS A 513 -11.73 43.53 -88.55
CA LYS A 513 -11.52 44.96 -88.85
C LYS A 513 -10.42 45.55 -87.98
N ALA A 514 -9.40 46.08 -88.64
CA ALA A 514 -8.31 46.84 -88.07
C ALA A 514 -8.74 48.29 -87.79
N LYS A 515 -8.19 48.89 -86.72
CA LYS A 515 -7.77 50.30 -86.70
C LYS A 515 -6.68 50.48 -85.64
N SER A 516 -5.52 50.94 -86.11
CA SER A 516 -4.32 51.24 -85.35
C SER A 516 -4.30 52.69 -84.87
N LYS A 517 -3.52 52.93 -83.78
CA LYS A 517 -2.79 54.16 -83.42
C LYS A 517 -3.68 55.38 -83.06
N LYS A 518 -3.33 56.29 -82.14
CA LYS A 518 -2.08 56.68 -81.46
C LYS A 518 -2.46 57.77 -80.43
N SER A 519 -1.69 57.92 -79.36
CA SER A 519 -1.23 59.19 -78.72
C SER A 519 -0.60 58.77 -77.38
N ASP A 520 0.72 58.72 -77.28
CA ASP A 520 1.59 59.86 -76.89
C ASP A 520 1.24 60.40 -75.49
#